data_AF-A0A1F3BX23-F1
#
_entry.id   AF-A0A1F3BX23-F1
#
_cell.length_a   1.000
_cell.length_b   1.000
_cell.length_c   1.000
_cell.angle_alpha   90.00
_cell.angle_beta   90.00
_cell.angle_gamma   90.00
#
_symmetry.space_group_name_H-M   'P 1'
#
loop_
_entity.id
_entity.type
_entity.pdbx_description
1 polymer ?
#
loop_
_entity_poly.entity_id
_entity_poly.type
_entity_poly.pdbx_seq_one_letter_code
_entity_poly.pdbx_strand_id
1 'polypeptide(L)'
;MDIDEIDLEEFTRKLRGLIPPGEPPVGYLRGRSYFRDLVAHELHVSDMEAEELVDTLEMNGYLHFQGNPSERSVADSRWDIHTP
;
A
#
# COMPACT_ATOMS: atom_id res chain seq x y z
N MET A 1 15.36 -4.20 -11.84
CA MET A 1 15.18 -2.94 -11.09
C MET A 1 15.38 -3.31 -9.64
N ASP A 2 16.26 -2.63 -8.94
CA ASP A 2 16.47 -2.89 -7.53
C ASP A 2 15.41 -2.13 -6.73
N ILE A 3 14.71 -2.83 -5.85
CA ILE A 3 13.61 -2.24 -5.06
C ILE A 3 14.14 -1.24 -4.03
N ASP A 4 15.39 -1.45 -3.60
CA ASP A 4 16.10 -0.62 -2.64
C ASP A 4 16.49 0.77 -3.21
N GLU A 5 16.46 0.92 -4.54
CA GLU A 5 16.75 2.20 -5.23
C GLU A 5 15.49 3.04 -5.52
N ILE A 6 14.30 2.56 -5.14
CA ILE A 6 13.04 3.25 -5.41
C ILE A 6 12.91 4.51 -4.54
N ASP A 7 12.64 5.65 -5.18
CA ASP A 7 12.16 6.84 -4.48
C ASP A 7 10.73 6.59 -3.97
N LEU A 8 10.62 6.31 -2.68
CA LEU A 8 9.35 5.99 -2.03
C LEU A 8 8.34 7.14 -2.11
N GLU A 9 8.79 8.39 -2.08
CA GLU A 9 7.90 9.55 -2.12
C GLU A 9 7.32 9.72 -3.53
N GLU A 10 8.17 9.66 -4.56
CA GLU A 10 7.73 9.72 -5.96
C GLU A 10 6.78 8.55 -6.29
N PHE A 11 7.15 7.34 -5.85
CA PHE A 11 6.34 6.16 -6.09
C PHE A 11 4.99 6.24 -5.36
N THR A 12 4.95 6.75 -4.14
CA THR A 12 3.70 6.94 -3.38
C THR A 12 2.78 7.96 -4.07
N ARG A 13 3.34 9.05 -4.62
CA ARG A 13 2.56 10.01 -5.42
C ARG A 13 1.97 9.36 -6.67
N LYS A 14 2.74 8.52 -7.36
CA LYS A 14 2.25 7.74 -8.52
C LYS A 14 1.14 6.80 -8.10
N LEU A 15 1.34 6.00 -7.05
CA LEU A 15 0.34 5.09 -6.48
C LEU A 15 -0.98 5.80 -6.18
N ARG A 16 -0.94 6.96 -5.52
CA ARG A 16 -2.14 7.75 -5.23
C ARG A 16 -2.91 8.15 -6.49
N GLY A 17 -2.23 8.40 -7.60
CA GLY A 17 -2.85 8.70 -8.89
C GLY A 17 -3.49 7.50 -9.60
N LEU A 18 -3.08 6.28 -9.24
CA LEU A 18 -3.58 5.04 -9.84
C LEU A 18 -4.85 4.51 -9.16
N ILE A 19 -5.12 4.94 -7.93
CA ILE A 19 -6.23 4.42 -7.12
C ILE A 19 -7.54 5.09 -7.53
N PRO A 20 -8.53 4.33 -8.02
CA PRO A 20 -9.84 4.88 -8.34
C PRO A 20 -10.59 5.37 -7.10
N PRO A 21 -11.54 6.30 -7.25
CA PRO A 21 -12.43 6.68 -6.16
C PRO A 21 -13.17 5.48 -5.56
N GLY A 22 -13.13 5.33 -4.24
CA GLY A 22 -13.77 4.22 -3.52
C GLY A 22 -12.86 3.02 -3.27
N GLU A 23 -11.68 2.99 -3.89
CA GLU A 23 -10.53 2.18 -3.51
C GLU A 23 -9.58 3.04 -2.64
N PRO A 24 -8.67 2.45 -1.86
CA PRO A 24 -8.45 1.01 -1.60
C PRO A 24 -9.60 0.36 -0.79
N PRO A 25 -9.70 -0.99 -0.78
CA PRO A 25 -10.82 -1.69 -0.16
C PRO A 25 -10.72 -1.60 1.37
N VAL A 26 -11.88 -1.70 2.04
CA VAL A 26 -11.96 -1.70 3.51
C VAL A 26 -11.35 -2.96 4.11
N GLY A 27 -10.68 -2.77 5.24
CA GLY A 27 -10.03 -3.81 6.02
C GLY A 27 -8.55 -4.00 5.68
N TYR A 28 -7.78 -4.34 6.71
CA TYR A 28 -6.33 -4.41 6.65
C TYR A 28 -5.83 -5.39 5.57
N LEU A 29 -6.21 -6.66 5.64
CA LEU A 29 -5.71 -7.69 4.72
C LEU A 29 -6.13 -7.46 3.26
N ARG A 30 -7.34 -6.92 3.04
CA ARG A 30 -7.81 -6.61 1.69
C ARG A 30 -7.03 -5.44 1.10
N GLY A 31 -6.85 -4.36 1.87
CA GLY A 31 -6.05 -3.23 1.42
C GLY A 31 -4.59 -3.60 1.18
N ARG A 32 -3.98 -4.41 2.05
CA ARG A 32 -2.62 -4.93 1.80
C ARG A 32 -2.52 -5.72 0.51
N SER A 33 -3.45 -6.66 0.28
CA SER A 33 -3.45 -7.45 -0.95
C SER A 33 -3.62 -6.54 -2.18
N TYR A 34 -4.50 -5.54 -2.09
CA TYR A 34 -4.70 -4.54 -3.14
C TYR A 34 -3.40 -3.76 -3.45
N PHE A 35 -2.73 -3.24 -2.42
CA PHE A 35 -1.46 -2.52 -2.61
C PHE A 35 -0.37 -3.42 -3.16
N ARG A 36 -0.24 -4.66 -2.67
CA ARG A 36 0.74 -5.62 -3.21
C ARG A 36 0.49 -5.85 -4.70
N ASP A 37 -0.74 -6.17 -5.08
CA ASP A 37 -1.08 -6.48 -6.48
C ASP A 37 -0.83 -5.27 -7.38
N LEU A 38 -1.15 -4.06 -6.90
CA LEU A 38 -0.88 -2.81 -7.62
C LEU A 38 0.63 -2.55 -7.78
N VAL A 39 1.41 -2.72 -6.71
CA VAL A 39 2.88 -2.56 -6.74
C VAL A 39 3.53 -3.58 -7.67
N ALA A 40 3.16 -4.86 -7.56
CA ALA A 40 3.65 -5.93 -8.41
C ALA A 40 3.37 -5.64 -9.88
N HIS A 41 2.15 -5.16 -10.18
CA HIS A 41 1.76 -4.78 -11.53
C HIS A 41 2.57 -3.61 -12.08
N GLU A 42 2.69 -2.53 -11.31
CA GLU A 42 3.32 -1.28 -11.75
C GLU A 42 4.83 -1.35 -11.89
N LEU A 43 5.49 -2.18 -11.08
CA LEU A 43 6.95 -2.34 -11.10
C LEU A 43 7.39 -3.61 -11.85
N HIS A 44 6.45 -4.46 -12.26
CA HIS A 44 6.71 -5.77 -12.87
C HIS A 44 7.64 -6.66 -12.01
N VAL A 45 7.41 -6.64 -10.70
CA VAL A 45 8.14 -7.41 -9.69
C VAL A 45 7.31 -8.59 -9.20
N SER A 46 7.94 -9.51 -8.48
CA SER A 46 7.23 -10.62 -7.85
C SER A 46 6.30 -10.16 -6.71
N ASP A 47 5.31 -10.98 -6.38
CA ASP A 47 4.43 -10.75 -5.23
C ASP A 47 5.20 -10.58 -3.92
N MET A 48 6.33 -11.29 -3.76
CA MET A 48 7.17 -11.21 -2.57
C MET A 48 7.88 -9.85 -2.46
N GLU A 49 8.52 -9.41 -3.55
CA GLU A 49 9.15 -8.08 -3.63
C GLU A 49 8.11 -6.97 -3.42
N ALA A 50 6.94 -7.11 -4.03
CA ALA A 50 5.85 -6.16 -3.85
C ALA A 50 5.37 -6.09 -2.39
N GLU A 51 5.26 -7.23 -1.71
CA GLU A 51 4.86 -7.28 -0.29
C GLU A 51 5.91 -6.59 0.60
N GLU A 52 7.20 -6.81 0.34
CA GLU A 52 8.30 -6.15 1.04
C GLU A 52 8.29 -4.63 0.85
N LEU A 53 7.93 -4.15 -0.35
CA LEU A 53 7.77 -2.72 -0.59
C LEU A 53 6.51 -2.15 0.08
N VAL A 54 5.40 -2.89 0.10
CA VAL A 54 4.20 -2.48 0.86
C VAL A 54 4.52 -2.36 2.34
N ASP A 55 5.25 -3.31 2.92
CA ASP A 55 5.77 -3.22 4.29
C ASP A 55 6.62 -1.97 4.48
N THR A 56 7.53 -1.69 3.55
CA THR A 56 8.41 -0.53 3.61
C THR A 56 7.62 0.79 3.55
N LEU A 57 6.63 0.88 2.66
CA LEU A 57 5.75 2.05 2.54
C LEU A 57 4.90 2.26 3.81
N GLU A 58 4.39 1.18 4.40
CA GLU A 58 3.63 1.21 5.66
C GLU A 58 4.52 1.65 6.83
N MET A 59 5.72 1.07 6.97
CA MET A 59 6.68 1.42 8.04
C MET A 59 7.15 2.87 7.96
N ASN A 60 7.29 3.42 6.76
CA ASN A 60 7.66 4.82 6.54
C ASN A 60 6.45 5.78 6.59
N GLY A 61 5.24 5.26 6.80
CA GLY A 61 4.02 6.06 6.97
C GLY A 61 3.41 6.59 5.67
N TYR A 62 3.86 6.11 4.51
CA TYR A 62 3.27 6.42 3.21
C TYR A 62 1.93 5.74 3.01
N LEU A 63 1.78 4.51 3.50
CA LEU A 63 0.51 3.78 3.60
C LEU A 63 0.07 3.73 5.06
N HIS A 64 -1.16 4.12 5.33
CA HIS A 64 -1.68 4.12 6.70
C HIS A 64 -3.06 3.47 6.77
N PHE A 65 -3.17 2.40 7.55
CA PHE A 65 -4.46 1.81 7.88
C PHE A 65 -5.09 2.57 9.06
N GLN A 66 -6.28 3.14 8.85
CA GLN A 66 -6.99 3.96 9.86
C GLN A 66 -7.63 3.14 11.00
N GLY A 67 -7.57 1.81 10.91
CA GLY A 67 -8.14 0.90 11.92
C GLY A 67 -7.07 0.30 12.84
N ASN A 68 -7.51 -0.55 13.76
CA ASN A 68 -6.61 -1.41 14.53
C ASN A 68 -6.48 -2.78 13.86
N PRO A 69 -5.32 -3.16 13.29
CA PRO A 69 -5.12 -4.46 12.65
C PRO A 69 -5.29 -5.65 13.61
N SER A 70 -5.10 -5.43 14.91
CA SER A 70 -5.22 -6.47 15.95
C SER A 70 -6.68 -6.70 16.40
N GLU A 71 -7.60 -5.81 16.02
CA GLU A 71 -9.02 -5.93 16.36
C GLU A 71 -9.82 -6.44 15.16
N ARG A 72 -10.35 -7.66 15.29
CA ARG A 72 -11.23 -8.29 14.28
C ARG A 72 -12.48 -7.45 13.93
N SER A 73 -12.87 -6.51 14.79
CA SER A 73 -14.12 -5.76 14.70
C SER A 73 -14.04 -4.45 13.92
N VAL A 74 -12.85 -4.01 13.46
CA VAL A 74 -12.68 -2.76 12.68
C VAL A 74 -12.45 -3.04 11.18
N ALA A 75 -13.06 -4.11 10.66
CA ALA A 75 -12.93 -4.56 9.28
C ALA A 75 -13.45 -3.56 8.21
N ASP A 76 -14.13 -2.49 8.64
CA ASP A 76 -14.61 -1.39 7.78
C ASP A 76 -13.65 -0.20 7.70
N SER A 77 -12.51 -0.25 8.40
CA SER A 77 -11.53 0.84 8.37
C SER A 77 -10.86 0.93 7.00
N ARG A 78 -10.54 2.16 6.60
CA ARG A 78 -9.95 2.46 5.30
C ARG A 78 -8.43 2.59 5.40
N TRP A 79 -7.82 2.64 4.23
CA TRP A 79 -6.42 3.01 4.07
C TRP A 79 -6.32 4.42 3.50
N ASP A 80 -5.32 5.15 3.95
CA ASP A 80 -4.94 6.45 3.43
C ASP A 80 -3.51 6.42 2.92
N ILE A 81 -3.25 7.25 1.91
CA ILE A 81 -1.92 7.48 1.35
C ILE A 81 -1.46 8.86 1.78
N HIS A 82 -0.36 8.91 2.54
CA HIS A 82 0.27 10.14 2.96
C HIS A 82 1.50 10.40 2.11
N THR A 83 1.65 11.63 1.63
CA THR A 83 2.88 12.13 1.02
C THR A 83 3.18 13.46 1.72
N PRO A 84 4.42 13.71 2.18
CA PRO A 84 4.82 15.03 2.66
C PRO A 84 4.50 16.15 1.67
#